data_AF-A0A196LHU5-F1
#
_entry.id   AF-A0A196LHU5-F1
#
_cell.length_a   1.000
_cell.length_b   1.000
_cell.length_c   1.000
_cell.angle_alpha   90.00
_cell.angle_beta   90.00
_cell.angle_gamma   90.00
#
_symmetry.space_group_name_H-M   'P 1'
#
loop_
_entity.id
_entity.type
_entity.pdbx_description
1 polymer ?
#
loop_
_entity_poly.entity_id
_entity_poly.type
_entity_poly.pdbx_seq_one_letter_code
_entity_poly.pdbx_strand_id
1 'polypeptide(L)'
;MADVETDELREWARKADAVRADFGSVVVAKSSGLGTEWVDEAVARFGESWSLALSRRLDDVDTFAENLRQTADVFDRGDDASRSELDQMIWSESDG
;
A
#
# COMPACT_ATOMS: atom_id res chain seq x y z
N MET A 1 -24.91 -11.79 4.15
CA MET A 1 -23.79 -11.40 3.28
C MET A 1 -23.00 -10.44 4.13
N ALA A 2 -21.77 -10.78 4.52
CA ALA A 2 -20.97 -9.83 5.30
C ALA A 2 -20.61 -8.71 4.33
N ASP A 3 -21.13 -7.50 4.55
CA ASP A 3 -20.57 -6.31 3.91
C ASP A 3 -19.08 -6.36 4.19
N VAL A 4 -18.27 -6.52 3.14
CA VAL A 4 -16.85 -6.27 3.30
C VAL A 4 -16.77 -4.80 3.69
N GLU A 5 -16.25 -4.49 4.87
CA GLU A 5 -16.09 -3.11 5.32
C GLU A 5 -15.04 -2.44 4.42
N THR A 6 -15.45 -2.00 3.23
CA THR A 6 -14.58 -1.33 2.25
C THR A 6 -13.98 -0.05 2.86
N ASP A 7 -14.66 0.53 3.84
CA ASP A 7 -14.14 1.61 4.68
C ASP A 7 -12.93 1.20 5.51
N GLU A 8 -12.89 -0.03 6.04
CA GLU A 8 -11.73 -0.55 6.75
C GLU A 8 -10.54 -0.68 5.78
N LEU A 9 -10.76 -1.25 4.58
CA LEU A 9 -9.73 -1.35 3.54
C LEU A 9 -9.15 0.03 3.17
N ARG A 10 -10.02 1.04 3.01
CA ARG A 10 -9.61 2.42 2.75
C ARG A 10 -8.85 3.03 3.94
N GLU A 11 -9.25 2.72 5.17
CA GLU A 11 -8.54 3.17 6.37
C GLU A 11 -7.14 2.57 6.45
N TRP A 12 -7.00 1.27 6.20
CA TRP A 12 -5.70 0.59 6.16
C TRP A 12 -4.79 1.16 5.06
N ALA A 13 -5.34 1.48 3.89
CA ALA A 13 -4.59 2.15 2.82
C ALA A 13 -4.06 3.52 3.27
N ARG A 14 -4.91 4.35 3.90
CA ARG A 14 -4.51 5.65 4.45
C ARG A 14 -3.43 5.52 5.53
N LYS A 15 -3.51 4.51 6.39
CA LYS A 15 -2.49 4.24 7.41
C LYS A 15 -1.15 3.86 6.77
N ALA A 16 -1.16 3.05 5.72
CA ALA A 16 0.05 2.70 4.96
C ALA A 16 0.71 3.95 4.34
N ASP A 17 -0.08 4.84 3.72
CA ASP A 17 0.41 6.11 3.18
C ASP A 17 1.01 7.02 4.27
N ALA A 18 0.37 7.07 5.44
CA ALA A 18 0.85 7.87 6.57
C ALA A 18 2.21 7.36 7.06
N VAL A 19 2.37 6.04 7.22
CA VAL A 19 3.66 5.43 7.58
C VAL A 19 4.72 5.72 6.51
N ARG A 20 4.35 5.63 5.23
CA ARG A 20 5.24 5.96 4.12
C ARG A 20 5.72 7.41 4.15
N ALA A 21 4.83 8.34 4.47
CA ALA A 21 5.12 9.77 4.55
C ALA A 21 6.02 10.11 5.75
N ASP A 22 5.78 9.47 6.90
CA ASP A 22 6.54 9.70 8.13
C ASP A 22 7.98 9.15 8.08
N PHE A 23 8.27 8.21 7.17
CA PHE A 23 9.55 7.48 7.17
C PHE A 23 10.78 8.38 6.92
N GLY A 24 10.63 9.49 6.19
CA GLY A 24 11.75 10.38 5.87
C GLY A 24 12.73 9.82 4.83
N SER A 25 14.04 9.98 5.05
CA SER A 25 15.09 9.58 4.08
C SER A 25 15.43 8.10 4.17
N VAL A 26 15.36 7.41 3.03
CA VAL A 26 15.87 6.03 2.88
C VAL A 26 17.38 5.96 2.67
N VAL A 27 18.01 7.09 2.38
CA VAL A 27 19.45 7.16 2.09
C VAL A 27 20.22 7.33 3.39
N VAL A 28 21.12 6.39 3.66
CA VAL A 28 22.12 6.52 4.72
C VAL A 28 23.18 7.51 4.26
N ALA A 29 23.40 8.57 5.02
CA ALA A 29 24.44 9.55 4.72
C ALA A 29 25.81 8.87 4.67
N LYS A 30 26.59 9.18 3.62
CA LYS A 30 27.94 8.63 3.47
C LYS A 30 28.83 9.17 4.58
N SER A 31 29.36 8.27 5.40
CA SER A 31 30.43 8.56 6.34
C SER A 31 31.77 8.52 5.59
N SER A 32 32.64 9.49 5.86
CA SER A 32 34.02 9.51 5.35
C SER A 32 34.96 9.97 6.44
N GLY A 33 36.20 9.49 6.41
CA GLY A 33 37.23 9.93 7.35
C GLY A 33 37.27 9.10 8.63
N LEU A 34 36.86 7.82 8.57
CA LEU A 34 36.91 6.90 9.72
C LEU A 34 38.33 6.37 10.02
N GLY A 35 39.34 6.89 9.32
CA GLY A 35 40.76 6.67 9.61
C GLY A 35 41.38 5.45 8.95
N THR A 36 40.59 4.57 8.32
CA THR A 36 41.10 3.46 7.51
C THR A 36 40.23 3.22 6.27
N GLU A 37 40.85 3.05 5.11
CA GLU A 37 40.16 2.91 3.81
C GLU A 37 39.17 1.74 3.78
N TRP A 38 39.55 0.59 4.36
CA TRP A 38 38.68 -0.59 4.40
C TRP A 38 37.42 -0.36 5.26
N VAL A 39 37.49 0.49 6.29
CA VAL A 39 36.31 0.84 7.11
C VAL A 39 35.40 1.78 6.32
N ASP A 40 35.95 2.77 5.63
CA ASP A 40 35.16 3.68 4.79
C ASP A 40 34.45 2.89 3.67
N GLU A 41 35.12 1.91 3.06
CA GLU A 41 34.54 1.03 2.04
C GLU A 41 33.44 0.11 2.61
N ALA A 42 33.66 -0.46 3.81
CA ALA A 42 32.66 -1.28 4.49
C ALA A 42 31.40 -0.48 4.84
N VAL A 43 31.57 0.74 5.34
CA VAL A 43 30.45 1.64 5.68
C VAL A 43 29.71 2.10 4.42
N ALA A 44 30.41 2.36 3.31
CA ALA A 44 29.78 2.66 2.03
C ALA A 44 28.91 1.49 1.55
N ARG A 45 29.44 0.26 1.53
CA ARG A 45 28.69 -0.95 1.14
C ARG A 45 27.47 -1.20 2.03
N PHE A 46 27.62 -0.98 3.34
CA PHE A 46 26.51 -1.07 4.28
C PHE A 46 25.43 -0.03 3.94
N GLY A 47 25.81 1.23 3.76
CA GLY A 47 24.88 2.30 3.43
C GLY A 47 24.11 2.05 2.13
N GLU A 48 24.80 1.57 1.09
CA GLU A 48 24.17 1.19 -0.18
C GLU A 48 23.19 0.03 -0.03
N SER A 49 23.62 -1.04 0.65
CA SER A 49 22.78 -2.24 0.86
C SER A 49 21.55 -1.92 1.70
N TRP A 50 21.73 -1.13 2.76
CA TRP A 50 20.65 -0.68 3.63
C TRP A 50 19.66 0.19 2.88
N SER A 51 20.15 1.21 2.15
CA SER A 51 19.29 2.14 1.41
C SER A 51 18.49 1.38 0.34
N LEU A 52 19.13 0.45 -0.39
CA LEU A 52 18.46 -0.38 -1.38
C LEU A 52 17.38 -1.28 -0.77
N ALA A 53 17.71 -1.99 0.31
CA ALA A 53 16.77 -2.88 0.98
C ALA A 53 15.58 -2.12 1.55
N LEU A 54 15.84 -0.95 2.14
CA LEU A 54 14.81 -0.10 2.72
C LEU A 54 13.89 0.51 1.66
N SER A 55 14.42 0.99 0.54
CA SER A 55 13.59 1.48 -0.58
C SER A 55 12.61 0.41 -1.05
N ARG A 56 13.06 -0.83 -1.23
CA ARG A 56 12.18 -1.94 -1.61
C ARG A 56 11.05 -2.18 -0.61
N ARG A 57 11.32 -2.02 0.69
CA ARG A 57 10.28 -2.17 1.73
C ARG A 57 9.28 -1.03 1.71
N LEU A 58 9.68 0.18 1.38
CA LEU A 58 8.74 1.28 1.19
C LEU A 58 7.91 1.09 -0.08
N ASP A 59 8.50 0.57 -1.16
CA ASP A 59 7.77 0.20 -2.38
C ASP A 59 6.74 -0.91 -2.11
N ASP A 60 7.07 -1.88 -1.24
CA ASP A 60 6.12 -2.92 -0.77
C ASP A 60 4.92 -2.29 -0.04
N VAL A 61 5.15 -1.26 0.79
CA VAL A 61 4.09 -0.53 1.52
C VAL A 61 3.20 0.25 0.55
N ASP A 62 3.80 0.93 -0.43
CA ASP A 62 3.07 1.67 -1.47
C ASP A 62 2.19 0.72 -2.29
N THR A 63 2.72 -0.45 -2.66
CA THR A 63 1.99 -1.50 -3.38
C THR A 63 0.85 -2.07 -2.53
N PHE A 64 1.08 -2.27 -1.23
CA PHE A 64 0.05 -2.75 -0.31
C PHE A 64 -1.10 -1.76 -0.19
N ALA A 65 -0.82 -0.46 -0.03
CA ALA A 65 -1.83 0.58 0.02
C ALA A 65 -2.68 0.61 -1.26
N GLU A 66 -2.04 0.50 -2.42
CA GLU A 66 -2.71 0.46 -3.71
C GLU A 66 -3.62 -0.77 -3.86
N ASN A 67 -3.13 -1.95 -3.49
CA ASN A 67 -3.94 -3.18 -3.52
C ASN A 67 -5.18 -3.10 -2.64
N LEU A 68 -5.08 -2.46 -1.46
CA LEU A 68 -6.21 -2.25 -0.57
C LEU A 68 -7.27 -1.34 -1.23
N ARG A 69 -6.85 -0.25 -1.88
CA ARG A 69 -7.78 0.64 -2.61
C ARG A 69 -8.46 -0.07 -3.77
N GLN A 70 -7.70 -0.83 -4.56
CA GLN A 70 -8.24 -1.59 -5.69
C GLN A 70 -9.23 -2.65 -5.22
N THR A 71 -8.93 -3.32 -4.10
CA THR A 71 -9.83 -4.32 -3.51
C THR A 71 -11.14 -3.66 -3.05
N ALA A 72 -11.08 -2.52 -2.36
CA ALA A 72 -12.26 -1.77 -1.96
C ALA A 72 -13.13 -1.36 -3.16
N ASP A 73 -12.50 -0.85 -4.23
CA ASP A 73 -13.20 -0.44 -5.46
C ASP A 73 -13.85 -1.62 -6.19
N VAL A 74 -13.23 -2.81 -6.19
CA VAL A 74 -13.83 -4.03 -6.74
C VAL A 74 -15.06 -4.45 -5.95
N PHE A 75 -15.02 -4.36 -4.61
CA PHE A 75 -16.17 -4.67 -3.76
C PHE A 75 -17.32 -3.69 -3.97
N ASP A 76 -17.06 -2.38 -3.98
CA ASP A 76 -18.10 -1.37 -4.24
C ASP A 76 -18.81 -1.62 -5.59
N ARG A 77 -18.03 -1.88 -6.64
CA ARG A 77 -18.58 -2.18 -7.98
C ARG A 77 -19.40 -3.47 -7.99
N GLY A 78 -19.01 -4.47 -7.17
CA GLY A 78 -19.76 -5.71 -7.00
C GLY A 78 -21.10 -5.51 -6.27
N ASP A 79 -21.11 -4.69 -5.24
CA ASP A 79 -22.33 -4.36 -4.48
C ASP A 79 -23.31 -3.54 -5.34
N ASP A 80 -22.81 -2.56 -6.10
CA ASP A 80 -23.62 -1.77 -7.04
C ASP A 80 -24.25 -2.65 -8.14
N ALA A 81 -23.47 -3.58 -8.70
CA ALA A 81 -23.96 -4.54 -9.69
C ALA A 81 -25.06 -5.44 -9.09
N SER A 82 -24.82 -5.98 -7.90
CA SER A 82 -25.77 -6.86 -7.21
C SER A 82 -27.08 -6.13 -6.87
N ARG A 83 -27.02 -4.86 -6.43
CA ARG A 83 -28.21 -4.04 -6.17
C ARG A 83 -29.00 -3.75 -7.44
N SER A 84 -28.31 -3.44 -8.54
CA SER A 84 -28.94 -3.20 -9.85
C SER A 84 -29.66 -4.45 -10.37
N GLU A 85 -29.07 -5.64 -10.22
CA GLU A 85 -29.71 -6.91 -10.58
C GLU A 85 -30.96 -7.20 -9.73
N LEU A 86 -30.87 -6.98 -8.41
CA LEU A 86 -32.01 -7.15 -7.51
C LEU A 86 -33.17 -6.20 -7.84
N ASP A 87 -32.88 -4.92 -8.11
CA ASP A 87 -33.91 -3.96 -8.52
C ASP A 87 -34.60 -4.41 -9.81
N GLN A 88 -33.83 -4.87 -10.81
CA GLN A 88 -34.40 -5.37 -12.07
C GLN A 88 -35.32 -6.58 -11.86
N MET A 89 -34.96 -7.51 -10.95
CA MET A 89 -35.81 -8.65 -10.61
C MET A 89 -37.14 -8.23 -9.95
N ILE A 90 -37.10 -7.30 -8.99
CA ILE A 90 -38.30 -6.82 -8.27
C ILE A 90 -39.30 -6.16 -9.23
N TRP A 91 -38.81 -5.34 -10.17
CA TRP A 91 -39.67 -4.70 -11.16
C TRP A 91 -40.19 -5.69 -12.22
N SER A 92 -39.38 -6.68 -12.60
CA SER A 92 -39.79 -7.74 -13.54
C SER A 92 -40.86 -8.67 -12.97
N GLU A 93 -40.89 -8.88 -11.65
CA GLU A 93 -41.93 -9.66 -10.97
C GLU A 93 -43.21 -8.84 -10.69
N SER A 94 -43.17 -7.51 -10.72
CA SER A 94 -44.35 -6.64 -10.51
C SER A 94 -45.20 -6.41 -11.76
N ASP A 95 -44.64 -6.62 -12.96
CA ASP A 95 -45.33 -6.43 -14.25
C ASP A 95 -46.04 -7.70 -14.77
N GLY A 96 -46.10 -8.79 -13.97
CA GLY A 96 -46.79 -10.04 -14.28
C GLY A 96 -48.06 -10.26 -13.44
#